data_AF-A0A424I0T7-F1
#
_entry.id   AF-A0A424I0T7-F1
#
_cell.length_a   1.000
_cell.length_b   1.000
_cell.length_c   1.000
_cell.angle_alpha   90.00
_cell.angle_beta   90.00
_cell.angle_gamma   90.00
#
_symmetry.space_group_name_H-M   'P 1'
#
loop_
_entity.id
_entity.type
_entity.pdbx_description
1 polymer ?
#
loop_
_entity_poly.entity_id
_entity_poly.type
_entity_poly.pdbx_seq_one_letter_code
_entity_poly.pdbx_strand_id
1 'polypeptide(L)'
;MKPQHSLLLCFPFLMGMGGLVIGDERADESWWSLQPIPRPEVPVVQNAGWIRNPIDAFVLAKLEEKGLQPTPEASEGIISRRLHFGLIGLPPEPGATADVDALLASSHYGERWARHWLDVAR
;
A
#
# COMPACT_ATOMS: atom_id res chain seq x y z
N MET A 1 -25.50 -31.52 -42.82
CA MET A 1 -24.72 -32.25 -43.85
C MET A 1 -24.28 -31.21 -44.90
N LYS A 2 -22.97 -31.17 -45.18
CA LYS A 2 -22.08 -30.19 -45.89
C LYS A 2 -22.59 -29.53 -47.20
N PRO A 3 -21.91 -28.50 -47.79
CA PRO A 3 -20.47 -28.10 -47.71
C PRO A 3 -20.22 -26.57 -47.50
N GLN A 4 -19.07 -26.01 -47.11
CA GLN A 4 -17.62 -26.17 -47.36
C GLN A 4 -17.04 -25.59 -48.68
N HIS A 5 -16.30 -24.48 -48.50
CA HIS A 5 -15.03 -24.04 -49.14
C HIS A 5 -14.99 -23.29 -50.50
N SER A 6 -14.55 -22.03 -50.42
CA SER A 6 -13.79 -21.23 -51.40
C SER A 6 -13.47 -19.88 -50.72
N LEU A 7 -12.29 -19.26 -50.71
CA LEU A 7 -11.14 -19.28 -51.61
C LEU A 7 -9.85 -19.02 -50.80
N LEU A 8 -8.73 -19.55 -51.31
CA LEU A 8 -7.38 -19.02 -51.08
C LEU A 8 -7.30 -17.56 -51.54
N LEU A 9 -6.52 -16.72 -50.87
CA LEU A 9 -5.67 -15.72 -51.55
C LEU A 9 -4.55 -15.24 -50.61
N CYS A 10 -3.33 -15.53 -51.06
CA CYS A 10 -2.06 -15.05 -50.56
C CYS A 10 -1.96 -13.53 -50.85
N PHE A 11 -1.53 -12.70 -49.89
CA PHE A 11 -0.99 -11.38 -50.19
C PHE A 11 0.28 -11.12 -49.34
N PRO A 12 1.32 -10.53 -49.94
CA PRO A 12 2.71 -10.73 -49.55
C PRO A 12 3.18 -9.74 -48.48
N PHE A 13 4.27 -10.15 -47.85
CA PHE A 13 5.26 -9.36 -47.12
C PHE A 13 5.49 -7.96 -47.75
N LEU A 14 5.20 -6.90 -46.99
CA LEU A 14 5.77 -5.56 -47.23
C LEU A 14 6.49 -5.10 -45.95
N MET A 15 7.81 -5.15 -46.05
CA MET A 15 8.78 -4.56 -45.15
C MET A 15 8.73 -3.02 -45.26
N GLY A 16 8.77 -2.34 -44.11
CA GLY A 16 9.31 -0.98 -44.03
C GLY A 16 8.30 0.12 -43.73
N MET A 17 8.15 0.43 -42.44
CA MET A 17 8.37 1.79 -41.96
C MET A 17 8.95 1.68 -40.55
N GLY A 18 10.23 2.05 -40.42
CA GLY A 18 10.77 2.48 -39.14
C GLY A 18 10.00 3.72 -38.70
N GLY A 19 8.89 3.48 -38.02
CA GLY A 19 8.23 4.51 -37.23
C GLY A 19 9.19 4.86 -36.11
N LEU A 20 9.68 6.09 -36.16
CA LEU A 20 10.30 6.75 -35.02
C LEU A 20 9.36 6.55 -33.83
N VAL A 21 9.70 5.63 -32.91
CA VAL A 21 9.06 5.57 -31.60
C VAL A 21 9.57 6.79 -30.86
N ILE A 22 8.98 7.94 -31.17
CA ILE A 22 8.98 9.05 -30.22
C ILE A 22 8.14 8.52 -29.08
N GLY A 23 8.82 8.00 -28.05
CA GLY A 23 8.22 7.77 -26.75
C GLY A 23 7.78 9.11 -26.20
N ASP A 24 6.60 9.55 -26.61
CA ASP A 24 5.94 10.71 -26.04
C ASP A 24 5.15 10.26 -24.81
N GLU A 25 5.83 9.64 -23.84
CA GLU A 25 5.26 9.42 -22.51
C GLU A 25 5.28 10.76 -21.75
N ARG A 26 4.55 11.73 -22.28
CA ARG A 26 4.16 12.90 -21.50
C ARG A 26 3.12 12.45 -20.47
N ALA A 27 3.13 13.08 -19.31
CA ALA A 27 2.07 12.87 -18.33
C ALA A 27 0.73 13.20 -19.00
N ASP A 28 -0.09 12.17 -19.21
CA ASP A 28 -1.44 12.30 -19.75
C ASP A 28 -2.46 12.00 -18.66
N GLU A 29 -3.72 12.36 -18.91
CA GLU A 29 -4.78 12.24 -17.92
C GLU A 29 -5.02 10.78 -17.48
N SER A 30 -4.49 9.77 -18.18
CA SER A 30 -4.65 8.36 -17.83
C SER A 30 -3.78 7.91 -16.65
N TRP A 31 -2.84 8.75 -16.19
CA TRP A 31 -1.98 8.45 -15.06
C TRP A 31 -2.78 8.17 -13.79
N TRP A 32 -2.42 7.10 -13.07
CA TRP A 32 -3.14 6.65 -11.86
C TRP A 32 -3.28 7.75 -10.80
N SER A 33 -2.32 8.66 -10.70
CA SER A 33 -2.32 9.77 -9.74
C SER A 33 -3.22 10.94 -10.14
N LEU A 34 -3.63 11.00 -11.41
CA LEU A 34 -4.53 12.01 -11.97
C LEU A 34 -5.98 11.50 -12.06
N GLN A 35 -6.19 10.19 -11.84
CA GLN A 35 -7.52 9.61 -11.79
C GLN A 35 -8.25 10.04 -10.50
N PRO A 36 -9.58 10.26 -10.56
CA PRO A 36 -10.36 10.56 -9.36
C PRO A 36 -10.31 9.40 -8.38
N ILE A 37 -10.10 9.68 -7.10
CA ILE A 37 -10.08 8.66 -6.05
C ILE A 37 -11.53 8.30 -5.68
N PRO A 38 -12.01 7.07 -5.98
CA PRO A 38 -13.35 6.65 -5.57
C PRO A 38 -13.38 6.44 -4.05
N ARG A 39 -14.52 6.75 -3.42
CA ARG A 39 -14.77 6.41 -2.01
C ARG A 39 -15.52 5.08 -1.95
N PRO A 40 -14.85 3.95 -1.65
CA PRO A 40 -15.52 2.66 -1.57
C PRO A 40 -16.46 2.62 -0.36
N GLU A 41 -17.52 1.82 -0.48
CA GLU A 41 -18.39 1.52 0.66
C GLU A 41 -17.64 0.67 1.70
N VAL A 42 -17.93 0.91 2.97
CA VAL A 42 -17.32 0.17 4.08
C VAL A 42 -17.91 -1.24 4.10
N PRO A 43 -17.09 -2.31 4.06
CA PRO A 43 -17.57 -3.69 4.06
C PRO A 43 -18.35 -4.04 5.32
N VAL A 44 -19.39 -4.86 5.16
CA VAL A 44 -20.08 -5.51 6.29
C VAL A 44 -19.29 -6.75 6.67
N VAL A 45 -18.89 -6.83 7.94
CA VAL A 45 -18.10 -7.93 8.51
C VAL A 45 -18.85 -8.63 9.63
N GLN A 46 -18.47 -9.86 9.94
CA GLN A 46 -19.12 -10.65 10.99
C GLN A 46 -18.74 -10.14 12.38
N ASN A 47 -17.44 -9.91 12.63
CA ASN A 47 -16.95 -9.48 13.95
C ASN A 47 -16.88 -7.95 14.08
N ALA A 48 -18.02 -7.28 13.99
CA ALA A 48 -18.09 -5.82 14.06
C ALA A 48 -17.54 -5.22 15.39
N GLY A 49 -17.48 -6.01 16.48
CA GLY A 49 -16.96 -5.57 17.77
C GLY A 49 -15.44 -5.35 17.81
N TRP A 50 -14.69 -5.85 16.82
CA TRP A 50 -13.25 -5.63 16.70
C TRP A 50 -12.89 -4.30 16.02
N ILE A 51 -13.83 -3.72 15.27
CA ILE A 51 -13.63 -2.48 14.49
C ILE A 51 -13.52 -1.28 15.45
N ARG A 52 -12.42 -0.52 15.36
CA ARG A 52 -12.23 0.77 16.06
C ARG A 52 -12.43 1.94 15.10
N ASN A 53 -12.11 1.76 13.82
CA ASN A 53 -12.28 2.75 12.76
C ASN A 53 -12.70 2.08 11.44
N PRO A 54 -13.22 2.84 10.44
CA PRO A 54 -13.71 2.25 9.19
C PRO A 54 -12.68 1.46 8.37
N ILE A 55 -11.37 1.74 8.51
CA ILE A 55 -10.30 1.01 7.80
C ILE A 55 -10.19 -0.42 8.33
N ASP A 56 -10.43 -0.63 9.63
CA ASP A 56 -10.40 -1.95 10.26
C ASP A 56 -11.42 -2.90 9.62
N ALA A 57 -12.55 -2.40 9.13
CA ALA A 57 -13.56 -3.20 8.42
C ALA A 57 -13.00 -3.81 7.12
N PHE A 58 -12.16 -3.08 6.38
CA PHE A 58 -11.52 -3.60 5.17
C PHE A 58 -10.48 -4.67 5.49
N VAL A 59 -9.71 -4.48 6.56
CA VAL A 59 -8.73 -5.48 7.04
C VAL A 59 -9.46 -6.73 7.51
N LEU A 60 -10.49 -6.57 8.34
CA LEU A 60 -11.26 -7.69 8.89
C LEU A 60 -12.01 -8.45 7.80
N ALA A 61 -12.60 -7.77 6.81
CA ALA A 61 -13.21 -8.42 5.66
C ALA A 61 -12.22 -9.36 4.94
N LYS A 62 -10.97 -8.94 4.75
CA LYS A 62 -9.93 -9.78 4.14
C LYS A 62 -9.43 -10.90 5.05
N LEU A 63 -9.45 -10.71 6.36
CA LEU A 63 -9.14 -11.79 7.31
C LEU A 63 -10.25 -12.85 7.30
N GLU A 64 -11.52 -12.43 7.38
CA GLU A 64 -12.69 -13.32 7.36
C GLU A 64 -12.80 -14.10 6.04
N GLU A 65 -12.59 -13.44 4.88
CA GLU A 65 -12.54 -14.09 3.56
C GLU A 65 -11.50 -15.23 3.52
N LYS A 66 -10.38 -15.04 4.23
CA LYS A 66 -9.29 -16.03 4.32
C LYS A 66 -9.43 -17.01 5.48
N GLY A 67 -10.52 -16.93 6.26
CA GLY A 67 -10.71 -17.75 7.47
C GLY A 67 -9.70 -17.46 8.58
N LEU A 68 -9.07 -16.28 8.57
CA LEU A 68 -8.12 -15.83 9.58
C LEU A 68 -8.81 -14.98 10.64
N GLN A 69 -8.19 -14.90 11.81
CA GLN A 69 -8.64 -14.07 12.92
C GLN A 69 -7.59 -13.01 13.26
N PRO A 70 -7.99 -11.82 13.72
CA PRO A 70 -7.06 -10.83 14.23
C PRO A 70 -6.22 -11.38 15.38
N THR A 71 -4.95 -10.94 15.45
CA THR A 71 -4.11 -11.23 16.61
C THR A 71 -4.62 -10.47 17.83
N PRO A 72 -4.57 -11.06 19.03
CA PRO A 72 -4.91 -10.34 20.27
C PRO A 72 -4.06 -9.08 20.44
N GLU A 73 -4.63 -8.07 21.09
CA GLU A 73 -3.92 -6.83 21.40
C GLU A 73 -2.71 -7.13 22.29
N ALA A 74 -1.58 -6.51 21.95
CA ALA A 74 -0.36 -6.67 22.72
C ALA A 74 -0.47 -5.97 24.09
N SER A 75 0.26 -6.43 25.09
CA SER A 75 0.31 -5.74 26.38
C SER A 75 0.92 -4.33 26.24
N GLU A 76 0.55 -3.43 27.15
CA GLU A 76 1.00 -2.04 27.13
C GLU A 76 2.54 -1.92 27.05
N GLY A 77 3.27 -2.72 27.82
CA GLY A 77 4.74 -2.71 27.78
C GLY A 77 5.32 -3.14 26.42
N ILE A 78 4.65 -4.05 25.69
CA ILE A 78 5.06 -4.42 24.33
C ILE A 78 4.77 -3.28 23.36
N ILE A 79 3.60 -2.63 23.49
CA ILE A 79 3.23 -1.48 22.66
C ILE A 79 4.21 -0.33 22.88
N SER A 80 4.46 0.06 24.14
CA SER A 80 5.40 1.12 24.50
C SER A 80 6.80 0.85 23.94
N ARG A 81 7.33 -0.38 24.11
CA ARG A 81 8.62 -0.78 23.54
C ARG A 81 8.65 -0.66 22.01
N ARG A 82 7.62 -1.14 21.31
CA ARG A 82 7.54 -1.07 19.85
C ARG A 82 7.49 0.37 19.36
N LEU A 83 6.71 1.24 20.01
CA LEU A 83 6.61 2.65 19.65
C LEU A 83 7.93 3.39 19.86
N HIS A 84 8.58 3.21 21.00
CA HIS A 84 9.86 3.89 21.29
C HIS A 84 10.94 3.52 20.26
N PHE A 85 11.16 2.22 20.00
CA PHE A 85 12.09 1.81 18.95
C PHE A 85 11.63 2.23 17.55
N GLY A 86 10.32 2.18 17.30
CA GLY A 86 9.70 2.45 16.02
C GLY A 86 9.63 3.92 15.63
N LEU A 87 9.67 4.84 16.59
CA LEU A 87 9.57 6.28 16.37
C LEU A 87 10.89 6.99 16.63
N ILE A 88 11.51 6.76 17.79
CA ILE A 88 12.72 7.47 18.24
C ILE A 88 13.98 6.59 18.27
N GLY A 89 13.84 5.26 18.22
CA GLY A 89 14.97 4.32 18.11
C GLY A 89 15.66 3.98 19.43
N LEU A 90 15.14 4.50 20.54
CA LEU A 90 15.64 4.25 21.88
C LEU A 90 14.69 3.30 22.62
N PRO A 91 15.15 2.56 23.63
CA PRO A 91 14.26 1.81 24.51
C PRO A 91 13.40 2.76 25.37
N PRO A 92 12.21 2.33 25.83
CA PRO A 92 11.43 3.09 26.80
C PRO A 92 12.13 3.13 28.16
N GLU A 93 12.01 4.26 28.87
CA GLU A 93 12.35 4.33 30.28
C GLU A 93 11.37 3.48 31.12
N PRO A 94 11.77 3.01 32.32
CA PRO A 94 10.85 2.30 33.21
C PRO A 94 9.59 3.14 33.50
N GLY A 95 8.42 2.63 33.12
CA GLY A 95 7.13 3.33 33.30
C GLY A 95 6.78 4.32 32.19
N ALA A 96 7.58 4.40 31.11
CA ALA A 96 7.28 5.27 29.98
C ALA A 96 5.99 4.84 29.26
N THR A 97 5.10 5.80 29.03
CA THR A 97 3.81 5.61 28.39
C THR A 97 3.95 5.40 26.88
N ALA A 98 2.97 4.75 26.28
CA ALA A 98 2.86 4.54 24.83
C ALA A 98 2.26 5.77 24.10
N ASP A 99 2.60 7.00 24.52
CA ASP A 99 2.04 8.22 23.95
C ASP A 99 2.74 8.58 22.63
N VAL A 100 2.00 8.47 21.53
CA VAL A 100 2.50 8.73 20.18
C VAL A 100 2.84 10.20 19.97
N ASP A 101 2.01 11.12 20.46
CA ASP A 101 2.19 12.56 20.21
C ASP A 101 3.44 13.07 20.94
N ALA A 102 3.66 12.60 22.17
CA ALA A 102 4.89 12.90 22.91
C ALA A 102 6.15 12.36 22.21
N LEU A 103 6.09 11.15 21.66
CA LEU A 103 7.22 10.55 20.92
C LEU A 103 7.51 11.28 19.61
N LEU A 104 6.49 11.71 18.88
CA LEU A 104 6.64 12.49 17.65
C LEU A 104 7.19 13.90 17.92
N ALA A 105 6.88 14.50 19.08
CA ALA A 105 7.39 15.80 19.48
C ALA A 105 8.85 15.77 19.98
N SER A 106 9.41 14.59 20.27
CA SER A 106 10.80 14.45 20.73
C SER A 106 11.82 14.81 19.64
N SER A 107 12.93 15.46 20.02
CA SER A 107 14.05 15.73 19.10
C SER A 107 14.63 14.44 18.50
N HIS A 108 14.61 13.34 19.25
CA HIS A 108 15.11 12.03 18.80
C HIS A 108 14.33 11.46 17.62
N TYR A 109 13.06 11.84 17.44
CA TYR A 109 12.29 11.43 16.26
C TYR A 109 12.95 11.95 14.97
N GLY A 110 13.27 13.24 14.93
CA GLY A 110 13.94 13.88 13.80
C GLY A 110 15.32 13.28 13.53
N GLU A 111 16.12 13.08 14.59
CA GLU A 111 17.44 12.44 14.50
C GLU A 111 17.37 11.04 13.89
N ARG A 112 16.37 10.23 14.31
CA ARG A 112 16.18 8.88 13.79
C ARG A 112 15.83 8.86 12.30
N TRP A 113 14.92 9.74 11.87
CA TRP A 113 14.48 9.78 10.48
C TRP A 113 15.51 10.43 9.56
N ALA A 114 16.27 11.42 10.04
CA ALA A 114 17.33 12.05 9.27
C ALA A 114 18.41 11.04 8.83
N ARG A 115 18.69 10.01 9.65
CA ARG A 115 19.62 8.93 9.29
C ARG A 115 19.26 8.26 7.96
N HIS A 116 17.99 7.93 7.76
CA HIS A 116 17.53 7.28 6.53
C HIS A 116 17.77 8.14 5.27
N TRP A 117 17.71 9.46 5.42
CA TRP A 117 17.99 10.39 4.31
C TRP A 117 19.48 10.62 4.10
N LEU A 118 20.27 10.73 5.17
CA LEU A 118 21.72 10.86 5.07
C LEU A 118 22.38 9.65 4.41
N ASP A 119 21.82 8.45 4.61
CA ASP A 119 22.29 7.24 3.95
C ASP A 119 22.14 7.30 2.41
N VAL A 120 21.12 8.03 1.91
CA VAL A 120 20.83 8.17 0.46
C VAL A 120 21.64 9.31 -0.18
N ALA A 121 21.99 10.35 0.58
CA ALA A 121 22.63 11.56 0.05
C ALA A 121 24.16 11.46 -0.16
N ARG A 122 24.73 10.26 -0.14
CA ARG A 122 26.19 10.03 -0.19
C ARG A 122 26.79 10.17 -1.59
#